data_AF-A0A9P9APC3-F1
#
_entry.id   AF-A0A9P9APC3-F1
#
_cell.length_a   1.000
_cell.length_b   1.000
_cell.length_c   1.000
_cell.angle_alpha   90.00
_cell.angle_beta   90.00
_cell.angle_gamma   90.00
#
_symmetry.space_group_name_H-M   'P 1'
#
loop_
_entity.id
_entity.type
_entity.pdbx_description
1 polymer ?
#
loop_
_entity_poly.entity_id
_entity_poly.type
_entity_poly.pdbx_seq_one_letter_code
_entity_poly.pdbx_strand_id
1 'polypeptide(L)'
;QNWTLSGYPVVDGKYLDGASGAIKTVGTDEEFISGPPGVDIYWHNRMLTGRDDQFFSFGASGHVDVTEYVRRMGNFLAKGSCIIMALNATKFSVNVVVATELSRDEMMGWLKEYGLCPA
;
A
#
# COMPACT_ATOMS: atom_id res chain seq x y z
N GLN A 1 7.71 9.97 -15.55
CA GLN A 1 7.70 8.83 -14.62
C GLN A 1 8.61 7.78 -15.25
N ASN A 2 9.84 7.64 -14.75
CA ASN A 2 10.80 6.67 -15.29
C ASN A 2 10.63 5.37 -14.49
N TRP A 3 9.92 4.41 -15.06
CA TRP A 3 9.61 3.12 -14.44
C TRP A 3 10.83 2.20 -14.37
N THR A 4 11.86 2.49 -15.16
CA THR A 4 13.19 1.86 -15.16
C THR A 4 14.25 2.91 -15.44
N LEU A 5 15.53 2.58 -15.18
CA LEU A 5 16.68 3.38 -15.65
C LEU A 5 16.66 3.59 -17.18
N SER A 6 16.14 2.62 -17.93
CA SER A 6 15.98 2.66 -19.38
C SER A 6 14.73 3.43 -19.86
N GLY A 7 13.80 3.78 -18.95
CA GLY A 7 12.60 4.55 -19.24
C GLY A 7 11.44 3.76 -19.86
N TYR A 8 11.49 2.43 -19.87
CA TYR A 8 10.47 1.58 -20.48
C TYR A 8 9.57 0.89 -19.45
N PRO A 9 8.26 0.72 -19.71
CA PRO A 9 7.40 -0.11 -18.88
C PRO A 9 7.83 -1.57 -18.94
N VAL A 10 7.94 -2.23 -17.78
CA VAL A 10 8.28 -3.66 -17.66
C VAL A 10 7.02 -4.46 -17.33
N VAL A 11 6.82 -5.55 -18.05
CA VAL A 11 5.78 -6.56 -17.80
C VAL A 11 6.44 -7.93 -17.81
N ASP A 12 6.31 -8.70 -16.72
CA ASP A 12 6.86 -10.06 -16.62
C ASP A 12 8.37 -10.14 -16.95
N GLY A 13 9.15 -9.20 -16.41
CA GLY A 13 10.60 -9.12 -16.64
C GLY A 13 11.01 -8.74 -18.06
N LYS A 14 10.08 -8.24 -18.88
CA LYS A 14 10.33 -7.85 -20.29
C LYS A 14 9.84 -6.43 -20.57
N TYR A 15 10.44 -5.77 -21.56
CA TYR A 15 10.03 -4.45 -22.04
C TYR A 15 10.12 -4.34 -23.56
N LEU A 16 9.38 -3.40 -24.14
CA LEU A 16 9.46 -3.05 -25.55
C LEU A 16 10.52 -1.96 -25.74
N ASP A 17 11.61 -2.28 -26.43
CA ASP A 17 12.64 -1.30 -26.77
C ASP A 17 12.12 -0.39 -27.89
N GLY A 18 11.89 0.88 -27.56
CA GLY A 18 11.37 1.86 -28.52
C GLY A 18 12.28 2.15 -29.71
N ALA A 19 13.59 1.87 -29.62
CA ALA A 19 14.52 2.10 -30.72
C ALA A 19 14.54 0.94 -31.73
N SER A 20 14.48 -0.30 -31.24
CA SER A 20 14.55 -1.50 -32.08
C SER A 20 13.18 -2.13 -32.39
N GLY A 21 12.15 -1.78 -31.63
CA GLY A 21 10.84 -2.42 -31.68
C GLY A 21 10.82 -3.85 -31.14
N ALA A 22 11.94 -4.33 -30.56
CA ALA A 22 12.05 -5.69 -30.04
C ALA A 22 11.60 -5.80 -28.58
N ILE A 23 11.06 -6.96 -28.22
CA ILE A 23 10.84 -7.31 -26.81
C ILE A 23 12.18 -7.76 -26.23
N LYS A 24 12.66 -7.06 -25.21
CA LYS A 24 13.90 -7.37 -24.48
C LYS A 24 13.58 -7.85 -23.08
N THR A 25 14.46 -8.69 -22.53
CA THR A 25 14.40 -9.12 -21.13
C THR A 25 15.22 -8.14 -20.29
N VAL A 26 14.69 -7.77 -19.13
CA VAL A 26 15.34 -6.86 -18.17
C VAL A 26 16.64 -7.50 -17.69
N GLY A 27 17.72 -6.71 -17.67
CA GLY A 27 19.02 -7.16 -17.17
C GLY A 27 18.99 -7.34 -15.64
N THR A 28 19.84 -8.19 -15.09
CA THR A 28 19.92 -8.40 -13.63
C THR A 28 20.31 -7.14 -12.85
N ASP A 29 20.95 -6.19 -13.51
CA ASP A 29 21.44 -4.94 -12.92
C ASP A 29 20.48 -3.75 -13.19
N GLU A 30 19.35 -4.00 -13.82
CA GLU A 30 18.40 -2.97 -14.18
C GLU A 30 17.44 -2.72 -13.00
N GLU A 31 17.60 -1.57 -12.34
CA GLU A 31 16.63 -1.12 -11.34
C GLU A 31 15.31 -0.77 -12.04
N PHE A 32 14.25 -1.48 -11.65
CA PHE A 32 12.88 -1.20 -12.05
C PHE A 32 12.06 -0.81 -10.84
N ILE A 33 11.26 0.24 -11.00
CA ILE A 33 10.19 0.59 -10.08
C ILE A 33 8.96 -0.18 -10.58
N SER A 34 8.34 -0.97 -9.72
CA SER A 34 7.16 -1.73 -10.09
C SER A 34 6.09 -0.80 -10.69
N GLY A 35 5.68 -1.10 -11.91
CA GLY A 35 4.48 -0.50 -12.50
C GLY A 35 3.23 -0.89 -11.70
N PRO A 36 2.09 -0.26 -11.97
CA PRO A 36 0.81 -0.69 -11.41
C PRO A 36 0.61 -2.21 -11.56
N PRO A 37 -0.06 -2.89 -10.61
CA PRO A 37 -0.86 -2.30 -9.53
C PRO A 37 -0.07 -2.14 -8.22
N GLY A 38 0.22 -0.89 -7.87
CA GLY A 38 0.60 -0.47 -6.52
C GLY A 38 -0.51 0.42 -5.96
N VAL A 39 -0.81 0.26 -4.67
CA VAL A 39 -1.79 1.10 -3.96
C VAL A 39 -1.08 1.87 -2.85
N ASP A 40 -1.24 3.19 -2.86
CA ASP A 40 -0.79 4.08 -1.80
C ASP A 40 -1.80 4.09 -0.64
N ILE A 41 -1.35 3.71 0.53
CA ILE A 41 -2.15 3.43 1.71
C ILE A 41 -1.86 4.48 2.77
N TYR A 42 -2.91 5.11 3.29
CA TYR A 42 -2.82 6.09 4.36
C TYR A 42 -3.81 5.75 5.47
N TRP A 43 -3.32 5.68 6.70
CA TRP A 43 -4.11 5.49 7.91
C TRP A 43 -3.95 6.68 8.83
N HIS A 44 -5.06 7.22 9.33
CA HIS A 44 -5.09 8.35 10.25
C HIS A 44 -5.99 8.05 11.43
N ASN A 45 -5.49 8.24 12.65
CA ASN A 45 -6.30 8.20 13.85
C ASN A 45 -6.79 9.60 14.22
N ARG A 46 -8.08 9.72 14.52
CA ARG A 46 -8.72 10.96 14.98
C ARG A 46 -9.11 10.93 16.45
N MET A 47 -8.96 9.78 17.11
CA MET A 47 -9.14 9.66 18.56
C MET A 47 -7.78 9.85 19.23
N LEU A 48 -7.48 11.07 19.68
CA LEU A 48 -6.25 11.37 20.42
C LEU A 48 -6.60 11.59 21.89
N THR A 49 -6.11 10.73 22.77
CA THR A 49 -6.43 10.73 24.20
C THR A 49 -5.35 11.39 25.05
N GLY A 50 -4.23 11.80 24.44
CA GLY A 50 -3.09 12.40 25.12
C GLY A 50 -2.01 11.41 25.56
N ARG A 51 -2.19 10.11 25.29
CA ARG A 51 -1.13 9.10 25.40
C ARG A 51 -0.04 9.33 24.37
N ASP A 52 1.21 9.08 24.76
CA ASP A 52 2.42 9.27 23.96
C ASP A 52 2.68 8.12 22.97
N ASP A 53 2.23 6.91 23.32
CA ASP A 53 2.39 5.70 22.53
C ASP A 53 1.28 5.49 21.47
N GLN A 54 0.26 6.36 21.46
CA GLN A 54 -0.93 6.17 20.64
C GLN A 54 -0.62 6.21 19.14
N PHE A 55 -1.30 5.36 18.36
CA PHE A 55 -1.25 5.41 16.91
C PHE A 55 -1.80 6.77 16.41
N PHE A 56 -1.01 7.51 15.63
CA PHE A 56 -1.40 8.79 15.04
C PHE A 56 -1.70 8.67 13.55
N SER A 57 -0.71 8.22 12.77
CA SER A 57 -0.88 7.98 11.34
C SER A 57 0.19 7.05 10.80
N PHE A 58 -0.07 6.47 9.64
CA PHE A 58 0.87 5.62 8.90
C PHE A 58 0.63 5.78 7.39
N GLY A 59 1.70 5.72 6.63
CA GLY A 59 1.67 5.71 5.16
C GLY A 59 2.55 4.59 4.63
N ALA A 60 2.07 3.87 3.62
CA ALA A 60 2.82 2.86 2.89
C ALA A 60 2.34 2.75 1.45
N SER A 61 3.08 2.01 0.65
CA SER A 61 2.66 1.57 -0.67
C SER A 61 2.88 0.08 -0.75
N GLY A 62 2.03 -0.65 -1.47
CA GLY A 62 2.30 -2.06 -1.71
C GLY A 62 1.61 -2.61 -2.95
N HIS A 63 2.11 -3.76 -3.41
CA HIS A 63 1.64 -4.46 -4.60
C HIS A 63 0.40 -5.29 -4.28
N VAL A 64 -0.73 -4.61 -4.16
CA VAL A 64 -2.02 -5.23 -3.89
C VAL A 64 -3.08 -4.53 -4.74
N ASP A 65 -4.04 -5.30 -5.27
CA ASP A 65 -5.21 -4.72 -5.89
C ASP A 65 -6.12 -4.05 -4.85
N VAL A 66 -6.73 -2.92 -5.18
CA VAL A 66 -7.60 -2.19 -4.24
C VAL A 66 -8.77 -3.03 -3.74
N THR A 67 -9.34 -3.91 -4.57
CA THR A 67 -10.44 -4.80 -4.18
C THR A 67 -9.98 -5.79 -3.12
N GLU A 68 -8.80 -6.39 -3.33
CA GLU A 68 -8.19 -7.29 -2.36
C GLU A 68 -7.83 -6.58 -1.06
N TYR A 69 -7.32 -5.35 -1.14
CA TYR A 69 -7.02 -4.52 0.03
C TYR A 69 -8.28 -4.22 0.86
N VAL A 70 -9.37 -3.81 0.21
CA VAL A 70 -10.65 -3.53 0.89
C VAL A 70 -11.22 -4.81 1.51
N ARG A 71 -11.06 -5.97 0.86
CA ARG A 71 -11.48 -7.27 1.42
C ARG A 71 -10.72 -7.60 2.71
N ARG A 72 -9.40 -7.43 2.73
CA ARG A 72 -8.56 -7.64 3.93
C ARG A 72 -8.98 -6.72 5.07
N MET A 73 -9.29 -5.47 4.74
CA MET A 73 -9.76 -4.51 5.73
C MET A 73 -11.11 -4.92 6.33
N GLY A 74 -12.02 -5.49 5.55
CA GLY A 74 -13.25 -6.10 6.08
C GLY A 74 -12.98 -7.17 7.15
N ASN A 75 -11.97 -8.03 6.94
CA ASN A 75 -11.57 -9.03 7.93
C ASN A 75 -10.94 -8.41 9.18
N PHE A 76 -10.13 -7.37 9.01
CA PHE A 76 -9.54 -6.61 10.13
C PHE A 76 -10.62 -5.98 11.01
N LEU A 77 -11.67 -5.41 10.41
CA LEU A 77 -12.77 -4.78 11.16
C LEU A 77 -13.59 -5.77 11.98
N ALA A 78 -13.66 -7.03 11.55
CA ALA A 78 -14.34 -8.08 12.31
C ALA A 78 -13.72 -8.29 13.71
N LYS A 79 -12.49 -7.80 13.95
CA LYS A 79 -11.88 -7.83 15.27
C LYS A 79 -12.50 -6.85 16.27
N GLY A 80 -13.04 -5.73 15.79
CA GLY A 80 -13.66 -4.70 16.64
C GLY A 80 -12.69 -3.82 17.42
N SER A 81 -11.39 -3.80 17.07
CA SER A 81 -10.36 -3.01 17.78
C SER A 81 -10.25 -1.54 17.33
N CYS A 82 -10.99 -1.14 16.30
CA CYS A 82 -11.09 0.25 15.84
C CYS A 82 -12.43 0.52 15.18
N ILE A 83 -12.82 1.79 15.13
CA ILE A 83 -13.97 2.27 14.37
C ILE A 83 -13.46 2.97 13.11
N ILE A 84 -13.90 2.56 11.92
CA ILE A 84 -13.66 3.36 10.70
C ILE A 84 -14.62 4.54 10.70
N MET A 85 -14.05 5.73 10.70
CA MET A 85 -14.78 6.99 10.55
C MET A 85 -14.96 7.36 9.07
N ALA A 86 -13.94 7.11 8.25
CA ALA A 86 -14.00 7.34 6.82
C ALA A 86 -13.09 6.37 6.06
N LEU A 87 -13.53 5.98 4.87
CA LEU A 87 -12.76 5.18 3.92
C LEU A 87 -12.93 5.81 2.54
N ASN A 88 -11.83 6.20 1.92
CA ASN A 88 -11.80 6.59 0.52
C ASN A 88 -10.85 5.66 -0.24
N ALA A 89 -11.38 4.95 -1.23
CA ALA A 89 -10.63 4.02 -2.04
C ALA A 89 -10.75 4.41 -3.52
N THR A 90 -9.60 4.56 -4.16
CA THR A 90 -9.45 4.75 -5.60
C THR A 90 -8.63 3.59 -6.16
N LYS A 91 -8.51 3.50 -7.49
CA LYS A 91 -7.69 2.46 -8.14
C LYS A 91 -6.25 2.40 -7.63
N PHE A 92 -5.70 3.52 -7.16
CA PHE A 92 -4.27 3.63 -6.82
C PHE A 92 -4.02 4.07 -5.38
N SER A 93 -5.06 4.36 -4.60
CA SER A 93 -4.87 4.81 -3.22
C SER A 93 -6.05 4.47 -2.33
N VAL A 94 -5.75 4.11 -1.08
CA VAL A 94 -6.72 3.90 -0.01
C VAL A 94 -6.36 4.81 1.17
N ASN A 95 -7.32 5.62 1.59
CA ASN A 95 -7.21 6.51 2.74
C ASN A 95 -8.23 6.06 3.79
N VAL A 96 -7.75 5.71 4.98
CA VAL A 96 -8.55 5.23 6.09
C VAL A 96 -8.41 6.18 7.27
N VAL A 97 -9.54 6.67 7.76
CA VAL A 97 -9.63 7.46 8.99
C VAL A 97 -10.31 6.61 10.04
N VAL A 98 -9.65 6.41 11.17
CA VAL A 98 -10.12 5.58 12.28
C VAL A 98 -10.23 6.38 13.57
N ALA A 99 -11.03 5.86 14.50
CA ALA A 99 -10.96 6.17 15.91
C ALA A 99 -10.52 4.90 16.67
N THR A 100 -9.39 4.99 17.37
CA THR A 100 -8.86 3.89 18.18
C THR A 100 -7.95 4.38 19.31
N GLU A 101 -7.92 3.63 20.41
CA GLU A 101 -6.99 3.84 21.53
C GLU A 101 -5.73 2.97 21.45
N LEU A 102 -5.57 2.21 20.36
CA LEU A 102 -4.40 1.36 20.13
C LEU A 102 -3.12 2.19 20.11
N SER A 103 -2.07 1.62 20.68
CA SER A 103 -0.71 2.10 20.51
C SER A 103 -0.24 1.94 19.06
N ARG A 104 0.82 2.65 18.69
CA ARG A 104 1.46 2.50 17.38
C ARG A 104 1.87 1.06 17.11
N ASP A 105 2.49 0.40 18.08
CA ASP A 105 3.02 -0.95 17.91
C ASP A 105 1.93 -1.99 17.78
N GLU A 106 0.87 -1.88 18.59
CA GLU A 106 -0.32 -2.71 18.43
C GLU A 106 -0.88 -2.53 17.02
N MET A 107 -1.23 -1.30 16.63
CA MET A 107 -1.83 -1.02 15.31
C MET A 107 -0.96 -1.55 14.16
N MET A 108 0.35 -1.34 14.21
CA MET A 108 1.26 -1.87 13.19
C MET A 108 1.32 -3.41 13.18
N GLY A 109 1.22 -4.05 14.35
CA GLY A 109 1.08 -5.50 14.47
C GLY A 109 -0.17 -6.01 13.74
N TRP A 110 -1.33 -5.40 14.00
CA TRP A 110 -2.57 -5.72 13.31
C TRP A 110 -2.49 -5.50 11.80
N LEU A 111 -1.99 -4.35 11.36
CA LEU A 111 -1.90 -4.04 9.94
C LEU A 111 -1.02 -5.05 9.20
N LYS A 112 0.05 -5.54 9.82
CA LYS A 112 0.89 -6.61 9.26
C LYS A 112 0.18 -7.96 9.24
N GLU A 113 -0.43 -8.36 10.36
CA GLU A 113 -1.16 -9.63 10.48
C GLU A 113 -2.25 -9.78 9.41
N TYR A 114 -2.97 -8.70 9.11
CA TYR A 114 -4.05 -8.68 8.13
C TYR A 114 -3.60 -8.30 6.72
N GLY A 115 -2.30 -8.11 6.48
CA GLY A 115 -1.77 -7.75 5.15
C GLY A 115 -2.23 -6.38 4.64
N LEU A 116 -2.47 -5.43 5.55
CA LEU A 116 -2.82 -4.03 5.34
C LEU A 116 -1.61 -3.09 5.41
N CYS A 117 -0.45 -3.61 5.81
CA CYS A 117 0.87 -3.02 5.62
C CYS A 117 1.70 -3.93 4.68
N PRO A 118 1.30 -4.09 3.41
CA PRO A 118 2.06 -4.88 2.45
C PRO A 118 3.45 -4.25 2.24
N ALA A 119 4.48 -5.10 2.21
CA ALA A 119 5.85 -4.74 1.87
C ALA A 119 6.03 -4.60 0.36
#